data_AF-A0A412WQ01-F1
#
_entry.id   AF-A0A412WQ01-F1
#
_cell.length_a   1.000
_cell.length_b   1.000
_cell.length_c   1.000
_cell.angle_alpha   90.00
_cell.angle_beta   90.00
_cell.angle_gamma   90.00
#
_symmetry.space_group_name_H-M   'P 1'
#
loop_
_entity.id
_entity.type
_entity.pdbx_description
1 polymer ?
#
loop_
_entity_poly.entity_id
_entity_poly.type
_entity_poly.pdbx_seq_one_letter_code
_entity_poly.pdbx_strand_id
1 'polypeptide(L)'
;MQNIFLNNDPLLRGGQFQTPSTDEMDAYIQRLQEAQERIQQQKMQILSGPSQSQSKCPVWDEIENVISGLTDTEFQKISETRDFAESNQIVMNILNREYMKMMRPVVENTKDGKEALQNHLSLIKKLKKAITDESAKNIELFNEYTEKYSDMTYAEFLEMKKKGGKKK
;
A
#
# COMPACT_ATOMS: atom_id res chain seq x y z
N MET A 1 29.07 33.16 -37.45
CA MET A 1 28.80 31.75 -37.14
C MET A 1 27.72 31.24 -38.08
N GLN A 2 28.11 30.33 -38.98
CA GLN A 2 27.22 29.50 -39.79
C GLN A 2 26.77 28.29 -38.96
N ASN A 3 25.52 27.86 -39.16
CA ASN A 3 25.11 26.48 -39.48
C ASN A 3 23.56 26.44 -39.48
N ILE A 4 22.90 26.41 -40.65
CA ILE A 4 22.67 25.24 -41.53
C ILE A 4 21.44 24.44 -41.06
N PHE A 5 20.26 24.92 -41.47
CA PHE A 5 19.01 24.15 -41.56
C PHE A 5 18.94 23.42 -42.92
N LEU A 6 20.00 22.65 -43.25
CA LEU A 6 19.95 21.69 -44.36
C LEU A 6 19.51 20.33 -43.82
N ASN A 7 18.36 19.87 -44.27
CA ASN A 7 18.07 18.49 -44.66
C ASN A 7 16.67 18.50 -45.29
N ASN A 8 16.55 19.15 -46.46
CA ASN A 8 16.64 18.50 -47.77
C ASN A 8 15.47 17.51 -47.97
N ASP A 9 14.25 18.07 -47.96
CA ASP A 9 13.05 17.40 -48.44
C ASP A 9 13.15 17.26 -49.97
N PRO A 10 13.29 16.03 -50.52
CA PRO A 10 13.48 15.83 -51.95
C PRO A 10 12.19 16.03 -52.76
N LEU A 11 11.03 16.25 -52.12
CA LEU A 11 9.74 16.29 -52.81
C LEU A 11 9.41 17.64 -53.46
N LEU A 12 10.14 18.70 -53.11
CA LEU A 12 9.82 20.07 -53.54
C LEU A 12 10.82 20.66 -54.53
N ARG A 13 11.89 19.94 -54.88
CA ARG A 13 12.82 20.38 -55.92
C ARG A 13 12.27 19.98 -57.28
N GLY A 14 11.42 20.83 -57.83
CA GLY A 14 11.02 20.78 -59.23
C GLY A 14 12.23 20.59 -60.14
N GLY A 15 12.27 19.46 -60.83
CA GLY A 15 13.35 19.09 -61.73
C GLY A 15 13.05 17.78 -62.43
N GLN A 16 12.51 17.90 -63.64
CA GLN A 16 12.50 16.88 -64.70
C GLN A 16 11.85 15.53 -64.33
N PHE A 17 10.73 15.20 -64.99
CA PHE A 17 10.25 13.82 -65.05
C PHE A 17 11.28 12.97 -65.79
N GLN A 18 12.29 12.46 -65.08
CA GLN A 18 13.03 11.28 -65.49
C GLN A 18 12.18 10.09 -65.06
N THR A 19 11.61 9.40 -66.03
CA THR A 19 11.05 8.07 -65.81
C THR A 19 12.17 7.22 -65.20
N PRO A 20 12.03 6.71 -63.97
CA PRO A 20 13.03 5.83 -63.40
C PRO A 20 13.25 4.65 -64.34
N SER A 21 14.50 4.28 -64.57
CA SER A 21 14.83 3.14 -65.43
C SER A 21 14.27 1.87 -64.78
N THR A 22 13.88 0.87 -65.58
CA THR A 22 13.30 -0.39 -65.09
C THR A 22 14.17 -1.02 -63.99
N ASP A 23 15.49 -0.94 -64.14
CA ASP A 23 16.47 -1.43 -63.16
C ASP A 23 16.40 -0.70 -61.79
N GLU A 24 16.09 0.59 -61.78
CA GLU A 24 15.92 1.36 -60.54
C GLU A 24 14.61 1.01 -59.84
N MET A 25 13.56 0.71 -60.62
CA MET A 25 12.28 0.24 -60.11
C MET A 25 12.41 -1.19 -59.52
N ASP A 26 13.19 -2.06 -60.17
CA ASP A 26 13.46 -3.42 -59.68
C ASP A 26 14.30 -3.39 -58.38
N ALA A 27 15.30 -2.53 -58.29
CA ALA A 27 16.06 -2.33 -57.05
C ALA A 27 15.19 -1.78 -55.91
N TYR A 28 14.20 -0.95 -56.23
CA TYR A 28 13.24 -0.43 -55.26
C TYR A 28 12.27 -1.52 -54.77
N ILE A 29 11.77 -2.37 -55.68
CA ILE A 29 10.93 -3.53 -55.33
C ILE A 29 11.69 -4.51 -54.43
N GLN A 30 12.97 -4.76 -54.73
CA GLN A 30 13.80 -5.65 -53.93
C GLN A 30 14.00 -5.12 -52.49
N ARG A 31 14.23 -3.81 -52.33
CA ARG A 31 14.27 -3.18 -51.00
C ARG A 31 12.95 -3.26 -50.25
N LEU A 32 11.82 -3.09 -50.94
CA LEU A 32 10.50 -3.21 -50.33
C LEU A 32 10.22 -4.64 -49.83
N GLN A 33 10.64 -5.65 -50.60
CA GLN A 33 10.53 -7.06 -50.19
C GLN A 33 11.38 -7.36 -48.95
N GLU A 34 12.65 -6.92 -48.93
CA GLU A 34 13.51 -7.08 -47.74
C GLU A 34 12.94 -6.36 -46.52
N ALA A 35 12.38 -5.16 -46.70
CA ALA A 35 11.72 -4.44 -45.62
C ALA A 35 10.48 -5.18 -45.10
N GLN A 36 9.68 -5.78 -46.00
CA GLN A 36 8.51 -6.56 -45.66
C GLN A 36 8.87 -7.83 -44.88
N GLU A 37 9.93 -8.54 -45.27
CA GLU A 37 10.44 -9.71 -44.52
C GLU A 37 10.95 -9.32 -43.13
N ARG A 38 11.67 -8.21 -43.01
CA ARG A 38 12.09 -7.70 -41.69
C ARG A 38 10.89 -7.36 -40.81
N ILE A 39 9.86 -6.72 -41.36
CA ILE A 39 8.63 -6.41 -40.63
C ILE A 39 7.89 -7.69 -40.21
N GLN A 40 7.86 -8.73 -41.06
CA GLN A 40 7.27 -10.02 -40.70
C GLN A 40 8.06 -10.74 -39.60
N GLN A 41 9.40 -10.75 -39.66
CA GLN A 41 10.25 -11.30 -38.61
C GLN A 41 10.07 -10.52 -37.29
N GLN A 42 9.97 -9.19 -37.37
CA GLN A 42 9.71 -8.35 -36.20
C GLN A 42 8.30 -8.61 -35.63
N LYS A 43 7.29 -8.81 -36.49
CA LYS A 43 5.95 -9.24 -36.08
C LYS A 43 5.97 -10.61 -35.41
N MET A 44 6.74 -11.58 -35.91
CA MET A 44 6.89 -12.88 -35.25
C MET A 44 7.58 -12.75 -33.89
N GLN A 45 8.59 -11.89 -33.74
CA GLN A 45 9.21 -11.61 -32.43
C GLN A 45 8.28 -10.90 -31.45
N ILE A 46 7.38 -10.03 -31.94
CA ILE A 46 6.37 -9.36 -31.10
C ILE A 46 5.24 -10.34 -30.72
N LEU A 47 4.83 -11.23 -31.63
CA LEU A 47 3.82 -12.27 -31.36
C LEU A 47 4.35 -13.40 -30.48
N SER A 48 5.67 -13.64 -30.51
CA SER A 48 6.41 -14.47 -29.55
C SER A 48 7.03 -13.63 -28.41
N GLY A 49 6.36 -12.53 -28.06
CA GLY A 49 6.64 -11.75 -26.86
C GLY A 49 6.70 -12.63 -25.60
N PRO A 50 7.45 -12.18 -24.58
CA PRO A 50 7.98 -13.03 -23.53
C PRO A 50 6.90 -13.90 -22.91
N SER A 51 7.23 -15.19 -22.77
CA SER A 51 6.54 -16.18 -21.96
C SER A 51 5.82 -15.49 -20.80
N GLN A 52 4.49 -15.65 -20.76
CA GLN A 52 3.59 -15.37 -19.64
C GLN A 52 4.33 -14.76 -18.46
N SER A 53 4.29 -13.43 -18.35
CA SER A 53 4.82 -12.71 -17.20
C SER A 53 4.27 -13.38 -15.94
N GLN A 54 5.12 -14.18 -15.28
CA GLN A 54 4.77 -14.91 -14.08
C GLN A 54 4.28 -13.85 -13.08
N SER A 55 3.05 -14.01 -12.61
CA SER A 55 2.45 -13.01 -11.73
C SER A 55 3.36 -12.74 -10.53
N LYS A 56 3.39 -11.48 -10.10
CA LYS A 56 4.12 -11.09 -8.88
C LYS A 56 3.47 -11.68 -7.62
N CYS A 57 2.23 -12.15 -7.71
CA CYS A 57 1.43 -12.67 -6.60
C CYS A 57 0.73 -13.99 -6.98
N PRO A 58 1.45 -15.04 -7.40
CA PRO A 58 0.84 -16.22 -8.03
C PRO A 58 -0.18 -16.94 -7.14
N VAL A 59 0.05 -16.98 -5.82
CA VAL A 59 -0.89 -17.60 -4.87
C VAL A 59 -2.15 -16.75 -4.68
N TRP A 60 -2.04 -15.42 -4.72
CA TRP A 60 -3.21 -14.55 -4.63
C TRP A 60 -4.07 -14.66 -5.88
N ASP A 61 -3.44 -14.72 -7.05
CA ASP A 61 -4.15 -14.92 -8.31
C ASP A 61 -4.87 -16.27 -8.34
N GLU A 62 -4.27 -17.32 -7.78
CA GLU A 62 -4.94 -18.62 -7.61
C GLU A 62 -6.16 -18.52 -6.68
N ILE A 63 -6.03 -17.80 -5.56
CA ILE A 63 -7.16 -17.54 -4.63
C ILE A 63 -8.27 -16.77 -5.34
N GLU A 64 -7.95 -15.71 -6.07
CA GLU A 64 -8.92 -14.90 -6.83
C GLU A 64 -9.60 -15.71 -7.93
N ASN A 65 -8.85 -16.56 -8.63
CA ASN A 65 -9.40 -17.48 -9.63
C ASN A 65 -10.36 -18.50 -9.01
N VAL A 66 -10.02 -19.06 -7.84
CA VAL A 66 -10.93 -19.97 -7.12
C VAL A 66 -12.19 -19.22 -6.68
N ILE A 67 -12.04 -18.02 -6.09
CA ILE A 67 -13.18 -17.22 -5.60
C ILE A 67 -14.08 -16.80 -6.75
N SER A 68 -13.52 -16.33 -7.87
CA SER A 68 -14.29 -15.92 -9.05
C SER A 68 -15.02 -17.08 -9.74
N GLY A 69 -14.57 -18.32 -9.53
CA GLY A 69 -15.26 -19.52 -9.98
C GLY A 69 -16.44 -19.94 -9.10
N LEU A 70 -16.60 -19.35 -7.91
CA LEU A 70 -17.72 -19.64 -7.01
C LEU A 70 -18.94 -18.79 -7.38
N THR A 71 -20.13 -19.39 -7.25
CA THR A 71 -21.36 -18.61 -7.24
C THR A 71 -21.52 -17.85 -5.91
N ASP A 72 -22.31 -16.78 -5.90
CA ASP A 72 -22.55 -15.97 -4.68
C ASP A 72 -23.02 -16.83 -3.48
N THR A 73 -23.82 -17.86 -3.74
CA THR A 73 -24.32 -18.78 -2.70
C THR A 73 -23.22 -19.70 -2.16
N GLU A 74 -22.32 -20.18 -3.03
CA GLU A 74 -21.18 -21.01 -2.60
C GLU A 74 -20.16 -20.19 -1.84
N PHE A 75 -19.86 -18.98 -2.33
CA PHE A 75 -19.00 -18.04 -1.63
C PHE A 75 -19.55 -17.70 -0.24
N GLN A 76 -20.85 -17.44 -0.12
CA GLN A 76 -21.49 -17.16 1.17
C GLN A 76 -21.29 -18.34 2.15
N LYS A 77 -21.57 -19.57 1.73
CA LYS A 77 -21.39 -20.77 2.59
C LYS A 77 -19.93 -20.96 3.02
N ILE A 78 -18.98 -20.72 2.13
CA ILE A 78 -17.55 -20.78 2.45
C ILE A 78 -17.18 -19.68 3.45
N SER A 79 -17.69 -18.46 3.24
CA SER A 79 -17.40 -17.31 4.10
C SER A 79 -17.93 -17.44 5.53
N GLU A 80 -19.02 -18.19 5.71
CA GLU A 80 -19.62 -18.50 7.01
C GLU A 80 -18.87 -19.60 7.77
N THR A 81 -17.94 -20.29 7.11
CA THR A 81 -17.19 -21.39 7.73
C THR A 81 -16.13 -20.84 8.68
N ARG A 82 -16.02 -21.44 9.88
CA ARG A 82 -15.04 -21.03 10.90
C ARG A 82 -13.60 -21.03 10.36
N ASP A 83 -13.23 -22.06 9.61
CA ASP A 83 -11.88 -22.23 9.08
C ASP A 83 -11.52 -21.13 8.07
N PHE A 84 -12.47 -20.72 7.22
CA PHE A 84 -12.28 -19.58 6.31
C PHE A 84 -12.15 -18.27 7.10
N ALA A 85 -13.01 -18.05 8.09
CA ALA A 85 -12.94 -16.84 8.93
C ALA A 85 -11.60 -16.72 9.68
N GLU A 86 -11.13 -17.81 10.28
CA GLU A 86 -9.84 -17.86 10.98
C GLU A 86 -8.66 -17.63 10.02
N SER A 87 -8.64 -18.33 8.88
CA SER A 87 -7.61 -18.16 7.84
C SER A 87 -7.58 -16.73 7.30
N ASN A 88 -8.75 -16.18 6.95
CA ASN A 88 -8.88 -14.82 6.46
C ASN A 88 -8.43 -13.79 7.50
N GLN A 89 -8.76 -13.99 8.78
CA GLN A 89 -8.30 -13.12 9.85
C GLN A 89 -6.76 -13.14 9.98
N ILE A 90 -6.12 -14.31 9.87
CA ILE A 90 -4.65 -14.42 9.89
C ILE A 90 -4.03 -13.64 8.74
N VAL A 91 -4.54 -13.83 7.52
CA VAL A 91 -4.06 -13.14 6.33
C VAL A 91 -4.23 -11.62 6.46
N MET A 92 -5.40 -11.15 6.91
CA MET A 92 -5.67 -9.72 7.14
C MET A 92 -4.76 -9.12 8.22
N ASN A 93 -4.49 -9.86 9.30
CA ASN A 93 -3.56 -9.41 10.35
C ASN A 93 -2.13 -9.25 9.81
N ILE A 94 -1.65 -10.19 8.99
CA ILE A 94 -0.33 -10.10 8.35
C ILE A 94 -0.29 -8.90 7.41
N LEU A 95 -1.31 -8.73 6.56
CA LEU A 95 -1.39 -7.62 5.62
C LEU A 95 -1.37 -6.27 6.34
N ASN A 96 -2.18 -6.12 7.39
CA ASN A 96 -2.22 -4.91 8.21
C ASN A 96 -0.87 -4.62 8.87
N ARG A 97 -0.18 -5.66 9.36
CA ARG A 97 1.16 -5.51 9.96
C ARG A 97 2.18 -5.00 8.95
N GLU A 98 2.26 -5.61 7.78
CA GLU A 98 3.21 -5.20 6.74
C GLU A 98 2.87 -3.83 6.15
N TYR A 99 1.58 -3.54 5.94
CA TYR A 99 1.09 -2.23 5.55
C TYR A 99 1.53 -1.16 6.56
N MET A 100 1.28 -1.38 7.86
CA MET A 100 1.69 -0.43 8.90
C MET A 100 3.21 -0.26 8.95
N LYS A 101 3.99 -1.32 8.74
CA LYS A 101 5.45 -1.25 8.70
C LYS A 101 5.94 -0.35 7.56
N MET A 102 5.31 -0.44 6.38
CA MET A 102 5.66 0.39 5.23
C MET A 102 5.14 1.83 5.38
N MET A 103 3.93 2.01 5.89
CA MET A 103 3.28 3.32 5.93
C MET A 103 3.70 4.19 7.11
N ARG A 104 4.06 3.62 8.26
CA ARG A 104 4.57 4.39 9.42
C ARG A 104 5.69 5.38 9.06
N PRO A 105 6.79 4.98 8.39
CA PRO A 105 7.84 5.92 8.02
C PRO A 105 7.34 6.96 7.00
N VAL A 106 6.46 6.56 6.08
CA VAL A 106 5.87 7.49 5.10
C VAL A 106 5.10 8.60 5.82
N VAL A 107 4.22 8.23 6.75
CA VAL A 107 3.41 9.18 7.55
C VAL A 107 4.29 10.05 8.45
N GLU A 108 5.32 9.49 9.09
CA GLU A 108 6.21 10.27 9.95
C GLU A 108 7.11 11.26 9.17
N ASN A 109 7.38 10.96 7.90
CA ASN A 109 8.17 11.84 7.04
C ASN A 109 7.38 13.02 6.47
N THR A 110 6.04 13.02 6.56
CA THR A 110 5.24 14.20 6.19
C THR A 110 5.17 15.20 7.35
N LYS A 111 5.10 16.50 7.02
CA LYS A 111 5.11 17.57 8.03
C LYS A 111 3.89 17.49 8.96
N ASP A 112 2.72 17.30 8.38
CA ASP A 112 1.43 17.14 9.05
C ASP A 112 1.35 15.84 9.87
N GLY A 113 1.84 14.73 9.28
CA GLY A 113 1.86 13.43 9.94
C GLY A 113 2.79 13.42 11.16
N LYS A 114 3.97 14.02 11.06
CA LYS A 114 4.89 14.18 12.19
C LYS A 114 4.29 15.00 13.34
N GLU A 115 3.65 16.12 13.03
CA GLU A 115 3.00 16.97 14.03
C GLU A 115 1.85 16.24 14.73
N ALA A 116 0.99 15.57 13.97
CA ALA A 116 -0.10 14.75 14.52
C ALA A 116 0.42 13.63 15.43
N LEU A 117 1.48 12.93 15.03
CA LEU A 117 2.11 11.86 15.82
C LEU A 117 2.74 12.41 17.11
N GLN A 118 3.37 13.58 17.09
CA GLN A 118 3.91 14.22 18.29
C GLN A 118 2.82 14.61 19.28
N ASN A 119 1.71 15.18 18.80
CA ASN A 119 0.55 15.50 19.62
C ASN A 119 -0.07 14.23 20.24
N HIS A 120 -0.21 13.18 19.44
CA HIS A 120 -0.73 11.88 19.90
C HIS A 120 0.19 11.25 20.95
N LEU A 121 1.51 11.29 20.76
CA LEU A 121 2.49 10.83 21.75
C LEU A 121 2.39 11.61 23.07
N SER A 122 2.23 12.94 23.00
CA SER A 122 2.04 13.79 24.18
C SER A 122 0.78 13.40 24.96
N LEU A 123 -0.32 13.14 24.26
CA LEU A 123 -1.56 12.66 24.87
C LEU A 123 -1.36 11.29 25.54
N ILE A 124 -0.74 10.32 24.86
CA ILE A 124 -0.48 8.99 25.43
C ILE A 124 0.39 9.10 26.70
N LYS A 125 1.44 9.94 26.68
CA LYS A 125 2.28 10.15 27.87
C LYS A 125 1.48 10.75 29.03
N LYS A 126 0.61 11.73 28.76
CA LYS A 126 -0.29 12.31 29.77
C LYS A 126 -1.26 11.28 30.34
N LEU A 127 -1.89 10.47 29.48
CA LEU A 127 -2.82 9.41 29.90
C LEU A 127 -2.10 8.32 30.71
N LYS A 128 -0.94 7.84 30.24
CA LYS A 128 -0.11 6.89 30.99
C LYS A 128 0.24 7.43 32.37
N LYS A 129 0.69 8.69 32.45
CA LYS A 129 1.01 9.34 33.72
C LYS A 129 -0.22 9.44 34.62
N ALA A 130 -1.37 9.85 34.10
CA ALA A 130 -2.61 9.93 34.87
C ALA A 130 -2.99 8.55 35.46
N ILE A 131 -2.90 7.48 34.68
CA ILE A 131 -3.18 6.12 35.14
C ILE A 131 -2.17 5.66 36.19
N THR A 132 -0.87 5.92 35.99
CA THR A 132 0.16 5.56 36.98
C THR A 132 0.02 6.36 38.26
N ASP A 133 -0.27 7.66 38.18
CA ASP A 133 -0.49 8.53 39.33
C ASP A 133 -1.77 8.13 40.09
N GLU A 134 -2.84 7.74 39.39
CA GLU A 134 -4.06 7.21 40.00
C GLU A 134 -3.83 5.86 40.67
N SER A 135 -3.09 4.95 40.01
CA SER A 135 -2.70 3.68 40.61
C SER A 135 -1.81 3.88 41.84
N ALA A 136 -0.85 4.81 41.78
CA ALA A 136 0.02 5.14 42.91
C ALA A 136 -0.77 5.74 44.07
N LYS A 137 -1.69 6.68 43.79
CA LYS A 137 -2.63 7.21 44.80
C LYS A 137 -3.52 6.12 45.37
N ASN A 138 -4.04 5.21 44.56
CA ASN A 138 -4.87 4.11 45.06
C ASN A 138 -4.07 3.15 45.95
N ILE A 139 -2.81 2.86 45.61
CA ILE A 139 -1.90 2.08 46.46
C ILE A 139 -1.58 2.84 47.75
N GLU A 140 -1.35 4.15 47.68
CA GLU A 140 -1.10 4.99 48.85
C GLU A 140 -2.32 5.09 49.78
N LEU A 141 -3.52 5.27 49.23
CA LEU A 141 -4.79 5.22 49.97
C LEU A 141 -5.00 3.84 50.59
N PHE A 142 -4.65 2.77 49.87
CA PHE A 142 -4.77 1.41 50.38
C PHE A 142 -3.77 1.12 51.50
N ASN A 143 -2.54 1.62 51.40
CA ASN A 143 -1.53 1.51 52.46
C ASN A 143 -1.95 2.34 53.67
N GLU A 144 -2.42 3.59 53.48
CA GLU A 144 -2.91 4.44 54.57
C GLU A 144 -4.12 3.79 55.28
N TYR A 145 -5.04 3.20 54.52
CA TYR A 145 -6.14 2.41 55.07
C TYR A 145 -5.61 1.25 55.91
N THR A 146 -4.70 0.44 55.36
CA THR A 146 -4.18 -0.76 56.02
C THR A 146 -3.38 -0.45 57.28
N GLU A 147 -2.61 0.64 57.29
CA GLU A 147 -1.75 1.03 58.40
C GLU A 147 -2.48 1.78 59.53
N LYS A 148 -3.48 2.61 59.20
CA LYS A 148 -4.05 3.57 60.17
C LYS A 148 -5.56 3.46 60.36
N TYR A 149 -6.26 2.80 59.44
CA TYR A 149 -7.73 2.77 59.41
C TYR A 149 -8.27 1.36 59.10
N SER A 150 -7.52 0.32 59.44
CA SER A 150 -7.90 -1.09 59.19
C SER A 150 -9.06 -1.57 60.07
N ASP A 151 -9.41 -0.82 61.11
CA ASP A 151 -10.54 -1.06 62.01
C ASP A 151 -11.90 -0.68 61.40
N MET A 152 -11.93 0.05 60.27
CA MET A 152 -13.15 0.38 59.52
C MET A 152 -13.11 -0.26 58.14
N THR A 153 -14.23 -0.31 57.42
CA THR A 153 -14.23 -0.85 56.06
C THR A 153 -13.61 0.13 55.06
N TYR A 154 -13.02 -0.37 53.98
CA TYR A 154 -12.41 0.47 52.94
C TYR A 154 -13.40 1.48 52.33
N ALA A 155 -14.68 1.10 52.24
CA ALA A 155 -15.75 1.99 51.78
C ALA A 155 -15.99 3.18 52.73
N GLU A 156 -16.03 2.92 54.03
CA GLU A 156 -16.18 3.96 55.07
C GLU A 156 -14.96 4.89 55.12
N PHE A 157 -13.75 4.34 54.95
CA PHE A 157 -12.51 5.11 54.85
C PHE A 157 -12.51 6.07 53.65
N LEU A 158 -12.92 5.57 52.47
CA LEU A 158 -13.05 6.41 51.27
C LEU A 158 -14.09 7.52 51.45
N GLU A 159 -15.20 7.24 52.14
CA GLU A 159 -16.23 8.23 52.42
C GLU A 159 -15.76 9.29 53.44
N MET A 160 -15.03 8.86 54.47
CA MET A 160 -14.38 9.75 55.45
C MET A 160 -13.38 10.68 54.76
N LYS A 161 -12.52 10.17 53.89
CA LYS A 161 -11.56 10.99 53.11
C LYS A 161 -12.27 11.97 52.17
N LYS A 162 -13.36 11.55 51.50
CA LYS A 162 -14.18 12.43 50.65
C LYS A 162 -14.90 13.53 51.44
N LYS A 163 -15.33 13.25 52.67
CA LYS A 163 -15.96 14.22 53.58
C LYS A 163 -14.95 15.16 54.24
N GLY A 164 -13.74 14.67 54.57
CA GLY A 164 -12.66 15.44 55.19
C GLY A 164 -11.97 16.46 54.25
N GLY A 165 -12.05 16.27 52.93
CA GLY A 165 -11.52 17.20 51.93
C GLY A 165 -12.43 18.40 51.60
N LYS A 166 -13.67 18.43 52.10
CA LYS A 166 -14.54 19.61 52.03
C LYS A 166 -14.42 20.42 53.32
N LYS A 167 -13.35 21.20 53.44
CA LYS A 167 -13.37 22.41 54.28
C LYS A 167 -13.33 23.63 53.37
N LYS A 168 -14.29 24.53 53.63
CA LYS A 168 -14.53 25.84 53.01
C LYS A 168 -13.25 26.62 52.74
#